data_AF-A0A6B0XC02-F1
#
_entry.id   AF-A0A6B0XC02-F1
#
_cell.length_a   1.000
_cell.length_b   1.000
_cell.length_c   1.000
_cell.angle_alpha   90.00
_cell.angle_beta   90.00
_cell.angle_gamma   90.00
#
_symmetry.space_group_name_H-M   'P 1'
#
loop_
_entity.id
_entity.type
_entity.pdbx_description
1 polymer ?
#
loop_
_entity_poly.entity_id
_entity_poly.type
_entity_poly.pdbx_seq_one_letter_code
_entity_poly.pdbx_strand_id
1 'polypeptide(L)'
;MRSYRALLHGDRLEWIEEVPESQTDAPLPVHVTVLEQELPAETDARGLAMAAILEDLAKHRAFSAIDDPVKWQRALRRDRVLPERKE
;
A
#
# COMPACT_ATOMS: atom_id res chain seq x y z
N MET A 1 -13.24 7.30 -31.83
CA MET A 1 -13.59 7.69 -30.45
C MET A 1 -12.39 8.42 -29.88
N ARG A 2 -12.54 9.68 -29.46
CA ARG A 2 -11.47 10.45 -28.78
C ARG A 2 -11.73 10.34 -27.27
N SER A 3 -10.68 10.06 -26.51
CA SER A 3 -10.73 10.01 -25.06
C SER A 3 -9.93 11.19 -24.53
N TYR A 4 -10.46 11.86 -23.51
CA TYR A 4 -9.81 12.98 -22.85
C TYR A 4 -9.52 12.59 -21.41
N ARG A 5 -8.35 12.98 -20.91
CA ARG A 5 -7.96 12.66 -19.53
C ARG A 5 -8.33 13.82 -18.61
N ALA A 6 -9.00 13.46 -17.53
CA ALA A 6 -9.42 14.38 -16.48
C ALA A 6 -9.25 13.75 -15.11
N LEU A 7 -9.12 14.60 -14.10
CA LEU A 7 -9.29 14.25 -12.69
C LEU A 7 -10.74 14.54 -12.28
N LEU A 8 -11.33 13.62 -11.52
CA LEU A 8 -12.65 13.83 -10.93
C LEU A 8 -12.47 14.33 -9.49
N HIS A 9 -12.71 15.62 -9.27
CA HIS A 9 -12.72 16.25 -7.95
C HIS A 9 -14.16 16.48 -7.49
N GLY A 10 -14.65 15.60 -6.61
CA GLY A 10 -16.04 15.62 -6.17
C GLY A 10 -16.97 15.32 -7.34
N ASP A 11 -17.70 16.35 -7.80
CA ASP A 11 -18.63 16.30 -8.94
C ASP A 11 -18.09 17.01 -10.19
N ARG A 12 -16.83 17.48 -10.18
CA ARG A 12 -16.23 18.24 -11.29
C ARG A 12 -15.10 17.48 -11.96
N LEU A 13 -15.09 17.49 -13.28
CA LEU A 13 -13.98 17.00 -14.10
C LEU A 13 -13.01 18.16 -14.38
N GLU A 14 -11.74 17.95 -14.06
CA GLU A 14 -10.63 18.86 -14.36
C GLU A 14 -9.72 18.23 -15.41
N TRP A 15 -9.65 18.83 -16.59
CA TRP A 15 -8.81 18.32 -17.69
C TRP A 15 -7.33 18.47 -17.35
N ILE A 16 -6.56 17.39 -17.54
CA ILE A 16 -5.11 17.38 -17.27
C ILE A 16 -4.25 17.39 -18.54
N GLU A 17 -4.87 17.19 -19.69
CA GLU A 17 -4.20 17.18 -20.99
C GLU A 17 -5.00 18.06 -21.98
N GLU A 18 -5.42 17.50 -23.11
CA GLU A 18 -6.20 18.19 -24.11
C GLU A 18 -7.64 18.43 -23.61
N VAL A 19 -8.10 19.67 -23.73
CA VAL A 19 -9.49 20.03 -23.45
C VAL A 19 -10.31 19.75 -24.70
N PRO A 20 -11.47 19.09 -24.60
CA PRO A 20 -12.37 18.96 -25.74
C PRO A 20 -12.72 20.35 -26.28
N GLU A 21 -12.56 20.56 -27.59
CA GLU A 21 -12.99 21.79 -28.24
C GLU A 21 -14.50 22.00 -27.97
N SER A 22 -14.83 22.95 -27.11
CA SER A 22 -16.22 23.27 -26.77
C SER A 22 -16.88 23.89 -28.00
N GLN A 23 -17.80 23.19 -28.65
CA GLN A 23 -18.50 23.73 -29.82
C GLN A 23 -19.63 24.72 -29.49
N THR A 24 -19.92 25.03 -28.22
CA THR A 24 -20.93 26.05 -27.85
C THR A 24 -20.94 26.32 -26.33
N ASP A 25 -21.57 27.41 -25.89
CA ASP A 25 -21.94 27.74 -24.50
C ASP A 25 -22.86 26.68 -23.81
N ALA A 26 -23.12 25.55 -24.48
CA ALA A 26 -24.04 24.53 -24.03
C ALA A 26 -23.30 23.34 -23.38
N PRO A 27 -23.89 22.67 -22.38
CA PRO A 27 -23.30 21.49 -21.75
C PRO A 27 -23.10 20.35 -22.75
N LEU A 28 -21.91 19.74 -22.76
CA LEU A 28 -21.60 18.58 -23.60
C LEU A 28 -21.88 17.28 -22.83
N PRO A 29 -22.72 16.36 -23.33
CA PRO A 29 -22.94 15.07 -22.71
C PRO A 29 -21.67 14.21 -22.83
N VAL A 30 -21.21 13.62 -21.72
CA VAL A 30 -20.01 12.78 -21.67
C VAL A 30 -20.29 11.46 -20.94
N HIS A 31 -19.54 10.42 -21.32
CA HIS A 31 -19.49 9.16 -20.57
C HIS A 31 -18.19 9.13 -19.78
N VAL A 32 -18.28 8.85 -18.47
CA VAL A 32 -17.11 8.83 -17.58
C VAL A 32 -16.76 7.39 -17.25
N THR A 33 -15.53 6.99 -17.58
CA THR A 33 -14.94 5.74 -17.13
C THR A 33 -13.87 6.06 -16.09
N VAL A 34 -14.09 5.64 -14.85
CA VAL A 34 -13.12 5.80 -13.77
C VAL A 34 -12.04 4.74 -13.95
N LEU A 35 -10.79 5.17 -14.13
CA LEU A 35 -9.65 4.26 -14.17
C LEU A 35 -9.29 3.89 -12.73
N GLU A 36 -9.30 2.60 -12.41
CA GLU A 36 -8.71 2.12 -11.17
C GLU A 36 -7.22 2.45 -11.22
N GLN A 37 -6.78 3.31 -10.30
CA GLN A 37 -5.36 3.50 -10.09
C GLN A 37 -4.86 2.19 -9.50
N GLU A 38 -3.90 1.53 -10.16
CA GLU A 38 -3.12 0.47 -9.53
C GLU A 38 -2.38 1.12 -8.36
N LEU A 39 -3.05 1.20 -7.21
CA LEU A 39 -2.37 1.37 -5.94
C LEU A 39 -1.37 0.21 -5.90
N PRO A 40 -0.05 0.47 -5.87
CA PRO A 40 0.89 -0.62 -5.64
C PRO A 40 0.41 -1.28 -4.36
N ALA A 41 0.05 -2.57 -4.45
CA ALA A 41 -0.57 -3.29 -3.35
C ALA A 41 0.25 -3.01 -2.10
N GLU A 42 -0.26 -2.16 -1.18
CA GLU A 42 0.54 -1.63 -0.07
C GLU A 42 1.11 -2.79 0.79
N THR A 43 0.42 -3.92 0.75
CA THR A 43 0.81 -5.20 1.33
C THR A 43 2.14 -5.73 0.77
N ASP A 44 2.35 -5.67 -0.55
CA ASP A 44 3.57 -6.16 -1.19
C ASP A 44 4.75 -5.22 -0.95
N ALA A 45 4.52 -3.91 -1.03
CA ALA A 45 5.55 -2.90 -0.76
C ALA A 45 6.05 -2.97 0.69
N ARG A 46 5.14 -3.17 1.65
CA ARG A 46 5.50 -3.34 3.07
C ARG A 46 6.29 -4.61 3.33
N GLY A 47 5.90 -5.73 2.70
CA GLY A 47 6.59 -7.01 2.84
C GLY A 47 8.04 -6.94 2.35
N LEU A 48 8.24 -6.33 1.17
CA LEU A 48 9.57 -6.12 0.60
C LEU A 48 10.45 -5.20 1.45
N ALA A 49 9.90 -4.10 1.94
CA ALA A 49 10.63 -3.19 2.83
C ALA A 49 11.05 -3.87 4.13
N MET A 50 10.16 -4.67 4.73
CA MET A 50 10.47 -5.44 5.93
C MET A 50 11.58 -6.47 5.67
N ALA A 51 11.49 -7.20 4.56
CA ALA A 51 12.49 -8.21 4.19
C ALA A 51 13.89 -7.59 4.04
N ALA A 52 13.99 -6.43 3.39
CA ALA A 52 15.25 -5.71 3.22
C ALA A 52 15.89 -5.31 4.57
N ILE A 53 15.08 -4.82 5.52
CA ILE A 53 15.55 -4.45 6.86
C ILE A 53 16.03 -5.70 7.62
N LEU A 54 15.28 -6.80 7.56
CA LEU A 54 15.68 -8.06 8.21
C LEU A 54 16.99 -8.62 7.64
N GLU A 55 17.19 -8.51 6.32
CA GLU A 55 18.44 -8.92 5.66
C GLU A 55 19.63 -8.07 6.12
N ASP A 56 19.44 -6.76 6.25
CA ASP A 56 20.47 -5.84 6.72
C ASP A 56 20.89 -6.14 8.18
N LEU A 57 19.91 -6.39 9.06
CA LEU A 57 20.17 -6.78 10.44
C LEU A 57 20.94 -8.11 10.54
N ALA A 58 20.65 -9.06 9.65
CA ALA A 58 21.35 -10.34 9.59
C ALA A 58 22.80 -10.17 9.15
N LYS A 59 23.06 -9.34 8.12
CA LYS A 59 24.41 -9.03 7.61
C LYS A 59 25.30 -8.44 8.71
N HIS A 60 24.76 -7.54 9.52
CA HIS A 60 25.48 -6.89 10.62
C HIS A 60 25.58 -7.76 11.88
N ARG A 61 25.08 -9.00 11.84
CA ARG A 61 25.00 -9.89 13.01
C ARG A 61 24.42 -9.17 14.23
N ALA A 62 23.36 -8.37 14.02
CA ALA A 62 22.82 -7.46 15.03
C ALA A 62 22.45 -8.14 16.37
N PHE A 63 22.24 -9.46 16.33
CA PHE A 63 21.85 -10.28 17.48
C PHE A 63 22.94 -11.27 17.91
N SER A 64 24.21 -11.08 17.53
CA SER A 64 25.31 -12.01 17.88
C SER A 64 25.58 -12.14 19.38
N ALA A 65 25.11 -11.18 20.18
CA ALA A 65 25.21 -11.23 21.64
C ALA A 65 24.16 -12.16 22.28
N ILE A 66 23.23 -12.73 21.49
CA ILE A 66 22.22 -13.66 21.98
C ILE A 66 22.67 -15.09 21.67
N ASP A 67 23.18 -15.78 22.69
CA ASP A 67 23.72 -17.15 22.55
C ASP A 67 22.65 -18.19 22.16
N ASP A 68 21.47 -18.12 22.79
CA ASP A 68 20.31 -18.96 22.47
C ASP A 68 19.08 -18.05 22.26
N PRO A 69 18.76 -17.73 21.00
CA PRO A 69 17.62 -16.87 20.65
C PRO A 69 16.27 -17.43 21.14
N VAL A 70 16.12 -18.75 21.18
CA VAL A 70 14.89 -19.41 21.60
C VAL A 70 14.71 -19.29 23.12
N LYS A 71 15.78 -19.55 23.88
CA LYS A 71 15.78 -19.37 25.33
C LYS A 71 15.61 -17.89 25.71
N TRP A 72 16.28 -16.98 25.02
CA TRP A 72 16.12 -15.54 25.19
C TRP A 72 14.67 -15.10 24.94
N GLN A 73 14.07 -15.53 23.83
CA GLN A 73 12.67 -15.22 23.49
C GLN A 73 11.70 -15.77 24.54
N ARG A 74 11.91 -17.00 25.02
CA ARG A 74 11.10 -17.61 26.10
C ARG A 74 11.22 -16.85 27.41
N ALA A 75 12.43 -16.40 27.77
CA ALA A 75 12.67 -15.62 28.97
C ALA A 75 12.06 -14.21 28.88
N LEU A 76 12.04 -13.59 27.70
CA LEU A 76 11.40 -12.30 27.45
C LEU A 76 9.87 -12.40 27.50
N ARG A 77 9.31 -13.48 26.98
CA ARG A 77 7.86 -13.76 26.95
C ARG A 77 7.29 -14.25 28.30
N ARG A 78 7.85 -13.86 29.44
CA ARG A 78 7.42 -14.29 30.79
C ARG A 78 5.91 -14.51 30.85
N ASP A 79 5.52 -15.76 30.99
CA ASP A 79 4.17 -16.24 31.31
C ASP A 79 3.00 -15.50 30.65
N ARG A 80 2.97 -15.44 29.31
CA ARG A 80 1.67 -15.23 28.65
C ARG A 80 0.92 -16.56 28.63
N VAL A 81 0.08 -16.79 29.64
CA VAL A 81 -0.93 -17.85 29.61
C VAL A 81 -1.73 -17.68 28.31
N LEU A 82 -1.71 -18.70 27.45
CA LEU A 82 -2.53 -18.70 26.26
C LEU A 82 -4.00 -18.66 26.71
N PRO A 83 -4.82 -17.69 26.25
CA PRO A 83 -6.24 -17.75 26.53
C PRO A 83 -6.78 -19.07 25.94
N GLU A 84 -7.25 -19.90 26.86
CA GLU A 84 -7.92 -21.20 26.72
C GLU A 84 -8.03 -21.74 25.29
N ARG A 85 -7.18 -22.71 24.93
CA ARG A 85 -7.62 -23.77 24.02
C ARG A 85 -8.58 -24.65 24.82
N LYS A 86 -9.87 -24.38 24.69
CA LYS A 86 -10.89 -25.35 25.12
C LYS A 86 -10.78 -26.56 24.20
N GLU A 87 -10.48 -27.71 24.79
CA GLU A 87 -10.81 -29.02 24.20
C GLU A 87 -12.33 -29.21 24.15
#